data_AF-A0A945GJR7-F1
#
_entry.id   AF-A0A945GJR7-F1
#
_cell.length_a   1.000
_cell.length_b   1.000
_cell.length_c   1.000
_cell.angle_alpha   90.00
_cell.angle_beta   90.00
_cell.angle_gamma   90.00
#
_symmetry.space_group_name_H-M   'P 1'
#
loop_
_entity.id
_entity.type
_entity.pdbx_description
1 polymer ?
#
loop_
_entity_poly.entity_id
_entity_poly.type
_entity_poly.pdbx_seq_one_letter_code
_entity_poly.pdbx_strand_id
1 'polypeptide(L)'
;MIRKSSVVIPKALALKAFDFIEEGSIFYEYKNCILLIACKNTESLNNFNLNMDFKLALNPVMQGDFPTLELKFNFFNNKIYKEEVSNLVSIANNKEVEHLINYFNKDFLNLIIFSKDKDFLKSYELMNTQRNELIEVMKNFQIDIEHIIKNNTT
;
A
#
# COMPACT_ATOMS: atom_id res chain seq x y z
N MET A 1 3.24 15.41 2.04
CA MET A 1 4.14 15.54 3.20
C MET A 1 4.45 14.16 3.77
N ILE A 2 5.72 13.88 4.06
CA ILE A 2 6.18 12.64 4.71
C ILE A 2 6.68 13.00 6.11
N ARG A 3 6.34 12.21 7.12
CA ARG A 3 6.89 12.36 8.47
C ARG A 3 7.28 11.01 9.08
N LYS A 4 8.03 11.05 10.18
CA LYS A 4 8.34 9.84 10.95
C LYS A 4 7.04 9.28 11.53
N SER A 5 6.79 7.98 11.35
CA SER A 5 5.61 7.33 11.95
C SER A 5 5.77 7.20 13.45
N SER A 6 4.64 7.34 14.15
CA SER A 6 4.51 6.97 15.57
C SER A 6 4.35 5.46 15.76
N VAL A 7 4.00 4.72 14.70
CA VAL A 7 3.82 3.27 14.71
C VAL A 7 5.15 2.59 14.39
N VAL A 8 5.63 1.79 15.35
CA VAL A 8 6.85 1.01 15.22
C VAL A 8 6.51 -0.48 15.36
N ILE A 9 7.02 -1.27 14.43
CA ILE A 9 6.90 -2.73 14.44
C ILE A 9 8.27 -3.37 14.65
N PRO A 10 8.34 -4.56 15.27
CA PRO A 10 9.58 -5.34 15.30
C PRO A 10 9.97 -5.79 13.89
N LYS A 11 11.25 -5.73 13.54
CA LYS A 11 11.75 -6.23 12.23
C LYS A 11 11.41 -7.70 12.01
N ALA A 12 11.42 -8.54 13.05
CA ALA A 12 11.04 -9.94 12.97
C ALA A 12 9.60 -10.15 12.43
N LEU A 13 8.68 -9.23 12.72
CA LEU A 13 7.32 -9.28 12.20
C LEU A 13 7.31 -8.99 10.69
N ALA A 14 8.04 -7.96 10.25
CA ALA A 14 8.18 -7.65 8.84
C ALA A 14 8.87 -8.80 8.07
N LEU A 15 9.91 -9.40 8.64
CA LEU A 15 10.59 -10.56 8.04
C LEU A 15 9.64 -11.72 7.82
N LYS A 16 8.88 -12.11 8.86
CA LYS A 16 7.92 -13.21 8.80
C LYS A 16 6.86 -13.00 7.72
N ALA A 17 6.42 -11.77 7.53
CA ALA A 17 5.39 -11.45 6.54
C ALA A 17 5.93 -11.54 5.08
N PHE A 18 7.25 -11.63 4.91
CA PHE A 18 7.93 -11.70 3.62
C PHE A 18 8.77 -12.97 3.46
N ASP A 19 8.57 -14.03 4.24
CA ASP A 19 9.44 -15.23 4.21
C ASP A 19 9.76 -15.73 2.80
N PHE A 20 8.76 -15.72 1.90
CA PHE A 20 8.88 -16.17 0.50
C PHE A 20 8.93 -15.05 -0.55
N ILE A 21 8.96 -13.78 -0.14
CA ILE A 21 8.93 -12.61 -1.02
C ILE A 21 10.27 -11.89 -0.96
N GLU A 22 11.06 -11.90 -2.03
CA GLU A 22 12.36 -11.23 -2.08
C GLU A 22 12.22 -9.70 -2.03
N GLU A 23 11.41 -9.15 -2.92
CA GLU A 23 11.03 -7.74 -2.97
C GLU A 23 9.52 -7.62 -3.19
N GLY A 24 8.88 -6.61 -2.60
CA GLY A 24 7.46 -6.38 -2.80
C GLY A 24 6.84 -5.57 -1.68
N SER A 25 5.51 -5.49 -1.65
CA SER A 25 4.79 -4.89 -0.55
C SER A 25 3.54 -5.67 -0.17
N ILE A 26 3.06 -5.50 1.06
CA ILE A 26 1.85 -6.11 1.58
C ILE A 26 1.11 -5.15 2.51
N PHE A 27 -0.21 -5.31 2.62
CA PHE A 27 -0.97 -4.76 3.73
C PHE A 27 -0.89 -5.67 4.94
N TYR A 28 -0.72 -5.08 6.11
CA TYR A 28 -0.61 -5.80 7.36
C TYR A 28 -1.35 -5.06 8.49
N GLU A 29 -2.24 -5.76 9.19
CA GLU A 29 -2.93 -5.19 10.35
C GLU A 29 -2.12 -5.37 11.63
N TYR A 30 -1.84 -4.27 12.32
CA TYR A 30 -1.07 -4.25 13.57
C TYR A 30 -1.65 -3.23 14.55
N LYS A 31 -2.04 -3.69 15.75
CA LYS A 31 -2.58 -2.85 16.83
C LYS A 31 -3.69 -1.91 16.35
N ASN A 32 -4.65 -2.44 15.58
CA ASN A 32 -5.79 -1.70 15.01
C ASN A 32 -5.42 -0.62 13.98
N CYS A 33 -4.20 -0.67 13.44
CA CYS A 33 -3.77 0.14 12.30
C CYS A 33 -3.41 -0.78 11.14
N ILE A 34 -3.74 -0.35 9.93
CA ILE A 34 -3.28 -1.00 8.71
C ILE A 34 -1.96 -0.34 8.30
N LEU A 35 -0.97 -1.18 7.99
CA LEU A 35 0.36 -0.79 7.55
C LEU A 35 0.56 -1.27 6.11
N LEU A 36 1.13 -0.44 5.25
CA LEU A 36 1.77 -0.89 4.03
C LEU A 36 3.23 -1.21 4.37
N ILE A 37 3.62 -2.47 4.32
CA ILE A 37 5.01 -2.89 4.52
C ILE A 37 5.61 -3.15 3.16
N ALA A 38 6.78 -2.60 2.87
CA ALA A 38 7.54 -2.85 1.65
C ALA A 38 8.94 -3.38 1.98
N CYS A 39 9.24 -4.56 1.44
CA CYS A 39 10.58 -5.11 1.39
C CYS A 39 11.28 -4.54 0.16
N LYS A 40 12.46 -3.95 0.37
CA LYS A 40 13.28 -3.36 -0.69
C LYS A 40 14.71 -3.88 -0.64
N ASN A 41 15.33 -3.97 -1.80
CA ASN A 41 16.75 -4.21 -1.90
C ASN A 41 17.55 -3.11 -1.19
N THR A 42 18.78 -3.43 -0.82
CA THR A 42 19.65 -2.56 -0.05
C THR A 42 19.95 -1.21 -0.73
N GLU A 43 20.08 -1.21 -2.06
CA GLU A 43 20.47 -0.03 -2.83
C GLU A 43 19.36 1.03 -2.82
N SER A 44 18.11 0.59 -2.94
CA SER A 44 16.90 1.40 -2.84
C SER A 44 16.72 2.07 -1.46
N LEU A 45 17.25 1.49 -0.38
CA LEU A 45 17.02 2.02 0.98
C LEU A 45 17.59 3.43 1.19
N ASN A 46 18.70 3.75 0.51
CA ASN A 46 19.35 5.06 0.61
C ASN A 46 18.49 6.19 0.03
N ASN A 47 17.53 5.85 -0.84
CA ASN A 47 16.62 6.82 -1.42
C ASN A 47 15.60 7.30 -0.37
N PHE A 48 15.19 6.45 0.58
CA PHE A 48 14.12 6.79 1.53
C PHE A 48 14.57 7.70 2.68
N ASN A 49 14.12 8.96 2.64
CA ASN A 49 14.35 9.96 3.68
C ASN A 49 13.13 10.89 3.87
N LEU A 50 13.16 11.70 4.93
CA LEU A 50 12.05 12.58 5.32
C LEU A 50 11.88 13.81 4.43
N ASN A 51 12.89 14.17 3.63
CA ASN A 51 12.84 15.34 2.75
C ASN A 51 12.24 15.01 1.38
N MET A 52 11.79 13.77 1.18
CA MET A 52 11.15 13.38 -0.07
C MET A 52 9.70 13.84 -0.13
N ASP A 53 9.26 14.05 -1.36
CA ASP A 53 7.86 14.11 -1.72
C ASP A 53 7.40 12.76 -2.24
N PHE A 54 6.07 12.56 -2.27
CA PHE A 54 5.50 11.39 -2.92
C PHE A 54 4.25 11.77 -3.72
N LYS A 55 3.92 10.92 -4.69
CA LYS A 55 2.63 10.91 -5.38
C LYS A 55 2.07 9.50 -5.31
N LEU A 56 0.80 9.40 -4.93
CA LEU A 56 0.05 8.16 -4.99
C LEU A 56 -0.75 8.13 -6.30
N ALA A 57 -0.59 7.05 -7.06
CA ALA A 57 -1.46 6.70 -8.17
C ALA A 57 -2.32 5.50 -7.78
N LEU A 58 -3.59 5.55 -8.18
CA LEU A 58 -4.59 4.52 -7.99
C LEU A 58 -4.98 4.03 -9.38
N ASN A 59 -4.50 2.85 -9.78
CA ASN A 59 -4.77 2.31 -11.11
C ASN A 59 -5.70 1.11 -10.98
N PRO A 60 -6.98 1.23 -11.36
CA PRO A 60 -7.83 0.07 -11.55
C PRO A 60 -7.23 -0.81 -12.66
N VAL A 61 -7.01 -2.07 -12.37
CA VAL A 61 -6.52 -3.07 -13.31
C VAL A 61 -7.42 -4.31 -13.25
N MET A 62 -7.58 -4.98 -14.39
CA MET A 62 -8.25 -6.27 -14.45
C MET A 62 -7.20 -7.37 -14.40
N GLN A 63 -7.23 -8.21 -13.37
CA GLN A 63 -6.37 -9.36 -13.25
C GLN A 63 -7.20 -10.58 -12.85
N GLY A 64 -7.42 -11.48 -13.80
CA GLY A 64 -8.33 -12.62 -13.62
C GLY A 64 -9.80 -12.17 -13.55
N ASP A 65 -10.57 -12.87 -12.72
CA ASP A 65 -12.03 -12.67 -12.64
C ASP A 65 -12.44 -11.57 -11.66
N PHE A 66 -11.50 -11.00 -10.89
CA PHE A 66 -11.78 -10.02 -9.85
C PHE A 66 -11.16 -8.65 -10.15
N PRO A 67 -11.87 -7.54 -9.85
CA PRO A 67 -11.28 -6.20 -9.95
C PRO A 67 -10.08 -6.09 -9.03
N THR A 68 -9.00 -5.48 -9.52
CA THR A 68 -7.74 -5.34 -8.80
C THR A 68 -7.30 -3.89 -8.81
N LEU A 69 -6.86 -3.38 -7.66
CA LEU A 69 -6.27 -2.04 -7.54
C LEU A 69 -4.76 -2.14 -7.49
N GLU A 70 -4.06 -1.49 -8.42
CA GLU A 70 -2.65 -1.16 -8.22
C GLU A 70 -2.55 0.16 -7.45
N LEU A 71 -1.94 0.09 -6.27
CA LEU A 71 -1.56 1.23 -5.46
C LEU A 71 -0.09 1.52 -5.69
N LYS A 72 0.24 2.68 -6.26
CA LYS A 72 1.61 3.03 -6.62
C LYS A 72 2.05 4.33 -5.96
N PHE A 73 2.96 4.23 -5.00
CA PHE A 73 3.61 5.35 -4.33
C PHE A 73 4.94 5.66 -5.02
N ASN A 74 4.98 6.75 -5.77
CA ASN A 74 6.21 7.23 -6.41
C ASN A 74 6.87 8.28 -5.52
N PHE A 75 8.15 8.10 -5.20
CA PHE A 75 8.91 9.00 -4.33
C PHE A 75 9.88 9.87 -5.14
N PHE A 76 9.99 11.13 -4.73
CA PHE A 76 10.75 12.16 -5.44
C PHE A 76 11.61 12.97 -4.48
N ASN A 77 12.73 13.47 -4.99
CA ASN A 77 13.51 14.52 -4.33
C ASN A 77 13.72 15.67 -5.34
N ASN A 78 13.27 16.88 -5.01
CA ASN A 78 13.31 18.04 -5.92
C ASN A 78 12.74 17.72 -7.32
N LYS A 79 11.58 17.04 -7.38
CA LYS A 79 10.91 16.55 -8.61
C LYS A 79 11.65 15.45 -9.39
N ILE A 80 12.81 15.00 -8.94
CA ILE A 80 13.53 13.87 -9.54
C ILE A 80 13.02 12.57 -8.90
N TYR A 81 12.59 11.63 -9.73
CA TYR A 81 12.18 10.30 -9.29
C TYR A 81 13.32 9.58 -8.54
N LYS A 82 12.96 8.85 -7.48
CA LYS A 82 13.93 8.12 -6.65
C LYS A 82 13.58 6.66 -6.48
N GLU A 83 12.33 6.35 -6.16
CA GLU A 83 11.93 4.98 -5.83
C GLU A 83 10.41 4.84 -5.92
N GLU A 84 9.93 3.60 -5.98
CA GLU A 84 8.52 3.28 -5.93
C GLU A 84 8.18 2.19 -4.92
N VAL A 85 6.98 2.26 -4.36
CA VAL A 85 6.33 1.15 -3.66
C VAL A 85 5.01 0.89 -4.35
N SER A 86 4.86 -0.30 -4.93
CA SER A 86 3.63 -0.76 -5.56
C SER A 86 3.03 -1.95 -4.82
N ASN A 87 1.70 -1.97 -4.73
CA ASN A 87 0.92 -3.08 -4.17
C ASN A 87 -0.27 -3.38 -5.08
N LEU A 88 -0.52 -4.66 -5.36
CA LEU A 88 -1.72 -5.12 -6.06
C LEU A 88 -2.71 -5.66 -5.03
N VAL A 89 -3.90 -5.08 -4.99
CA VAL A 89 -4.98 -5.50 -4.10
C VAL A 89 -6.13 -6.02 -4.95
N SER A 90 -6.25 -7.34 -5.03
CA SER A 90 -7.43 -7.98 -5.62
C SER A 90 -8.60 -7.84 -4.65
N ILE A 91 -9.78 -7.50 -5.17
CA ILE A 91 -10.97 -7.29 -4.37
C ILE A 91 -12.03 -8.30 -4.78
N ALA A 92 -12.28 -9.26 -3.89
CA ALA A 92 -13.21 -10.35 -4.12
C ALA A 92 -14.63 -10.04 -3.59
N ASN A 93 -14.77 -9.10 -2.65
CA ASN A 93 -16.04 -8.83 -1.98
C ASN A 93 -16.12 -7.41 -1.38
N ASN A 94 -17.34 -7.00 -1.02
CA ASN A 94 -17.60 -5.66 -0.45
C ASN A 94 -16.90 -5.41 0.90
N LYS A 95 -16.55 -6.43 1.69
CA LYS A 95 -15.81 -6.21 2.95
C LYS A 95 -14.38 -5.75 2.67
N GLU A 96 -13.74 -6.28 1.62
CA GLU A 96 -12.41 -5.84 1.20
C GLU A 96 -12.43 -4.41 0.65
N VAL A 97 -13.52 -4.02 -0.03
CA VAL A 97 -13.75 -2.61 -0.40
C VAL A 97 -13.80 -1.72 0.85
N GLU A 98 -14.63 -2.07 1.83
CA GLU A 98 -14.74 -1.32 3.09
C GLU A 98 -13.40 -1.22 3.82
N HIS A 99 -12.62 -2.31 3.83
CA HIS A 99 -11.30 -2.36 4.45
C HIS A 99 -10.33 -1.36 3.80
N LEU A 100 -10.27 -1.31 2.47
CA LEU A 100 -9.45 -0.34 1.73
C LEU A 100 -9.92 1.10 1.95
N ILE A 101 -11.23 1.35 1.90
CA ILE A 101 -11.77 2.68 2.20
C ILE A 101 -11.35 3.12 3.61
N ASN A 102 -11.44 2.23 4.60
CA ASN A 102 -11.05 2.53 5.98
C ASN A 102 -9.56 2.85 6.12
N TYR A 103 -8.68 2.15 5.40
CA TYR A 103 -7.25 2.47 5.37
C TYR A 103 -7.00 3.90 4.86
N PHE A 104 -7.63 4.27 3.75
CA PHE A 104 -7.46 5.58 3.13
C PHE A 104 -8.35 6.67 3.72
N ASN A 105 -9.26 6.36 4.63
CA ASN A 105 -9.99 7.38 5.37
C ASN A 105 -9.12 8.06 6.45
N LYS A 106 -7.87 7.60 6.63
CA LYS A 106 -6.89 8.23 7.53
C LYS A 106 -6.23 9.43 6.85
N ASP A 107 -5.88 10.45 7.64
CA ASP A 107 -5.12 11.62 7.17
C ASP A 107 -3.67 11.26 6.86
N PHE A 108 -3.17 10.21 7.50
CA PHE A 108 -1.83 9.68 7.28
C PHE A 108 -1.88 8.18 7.04
N LEU A 109 -1.21 7.74 5.99
CA LEU A 109 -1.01 6.33 5.65
C LEU A 109 0.30 5.86 6.24
N ASN A 110 0.30 4.69 6.89
CA ASN A 110 1.51 4.13 7.49
C ASN A 110 2.27 3.30 6.46
N LEU A 111 3.53 3.65 6.24
CA LEU A 111 4.46 2.93 5.36
C LEU A 111 5.66 2.44 6.17
N ILE A 112 5.95 1.15 6.10
CA ILE A 112 7.16 0.55 6.64
C ILE A 112 8.06 0.16 5.47
N ILE A 113 9.29 0.65 5.45
CA ILE A 113 10.33 0.20 4.52
C ILE A 113 11.35 -0.62 5.30
N PHE A 114 11.64 -1.82 4.84
CA PHE A 114 12.68 -2.65 5.45
C PHE A 114 13.48 -3.43 4.40
N SER A 115 14.61 -3.99 4.84
CA SER A 115 15.41 -4.93 4.05
C SER A 115 15.61 -6.22 4.84
N LYS A 116 15.63 -7.36 4.13
CA LYS A 116 15.99 -8.65 4.73
C LYS A 116 17.46 -8.67 5.15
N ASP A 117 18.35 -8.27 4.24
CA ASP A 117 19.81 -8.45 4.34
C ASP A 117 20.51 -7.46 5.29
N LYS A 118 19.91 -6.29 5.51
CA LYS A 118 20.45 -5.26 6.40
C LYS A 118 19.57 -5.05 7.61
N ASP A 119 20.16 -4.67 8.74
CA ASP A 119 19.41 -4.16 9.88
C ASP A 119 18.85 -2.75 9.59
N PHE A 120 17.86 -2.71 8.69
CA PHE A 120 17.18 -1.51 8.26
C PHE A 120 15.68 -1.73 8.35
N LEU A 121 15.04 -0.88 9.15
CA LEU A 121 13.59 -0.73 9.21
C LEU A 121 13.31 0.74 9.51
N LYS A 122 12.50 1.37 8.66
CA LYS A 122 12.03 2.74 8.87
C LYS A 122 10.53 2.80 8.68
N SER A 123 9.90 3.58 9.56
CA SER A 123 8.46 3.81 9.54
C SER A 123 8.16 5.26 9.19
N TYR A 124 7.28 5.44 8.21
CA TYR A 124 6.85 6.73 7.68
C TYR A 124 5.34 6.87 7.76
N GLU A 125 4.90 8.11 7.92
CA GLU A 125 3.51 8.51 7.76
C GLU A 125 3.42 9.42 6.53
N LEU A 126 2.58 9.03 5.57
CA LEU A 126 2.38 9.71 4.31
C LEU A 126 1.06 10.47 4.37
N MET A 127 1.10 11.81 4.25
CA MET A 127 -0.11 12.63 4.26
C MET A 127 -1.01 12.28 3.09
N ASN A 128 -2.18 11.73 3.38
CA ASN A 128 -3.11 11.25 2.39
C ASN A 128 -3.88 12.40 1.73
N THR A 129 -3.60 12.63 0.45
CA THR A 129 -4.27 13.65 -0.35
C THR A 129 -5.17 13.07 -1.45
N GLN A 130 -5.37 11.74 -1.46
CA GLN A 130 -6.07 11.01 -2.54
C GLN A 130 -7.31 10.25 -2.04
N ARG A 131 -7.85 10.66 -0.89
CA ARG A 131 -9.00 9.99 -0.24
C ARG A 131 -10.23 9.97 -1.14
N ASN A 132 -10.52 11.09 -1.82
CA ASN A 132 -11.72 11.22 -2.63
C ASN A 132 -11.62 10.39 -3.91
N GLU A 133 -10.45 10.43 -4.57
CA GLU A 133 -10.16 9.64 -5.76
C GLU A 133 -10.28 8.15 -5.49
N LEU A 134 -9.80 7.67 -4.34
CA LEU A 134 -10.00 6.27 -3.97
C LEU A 134 -11.48 5.91 -3.78
N ILE A 135 -12.25 6.74 -3.06
CA ILE A 135 -13.67 6.45 -2.83
C ILE A 135 -14.41 6.29 -4.18
N GLU A 136 -14.05 7.09 -5.18
CA GLU A 136 -14.60 6.96 -6.53
C GLU A 136 -14.19 5.64 -7.20
N VAL A 137 -12.90 5.28 -7.16
CA VAL A 137 -12.42 4.00 -7.69
C VAL A 137 -13.11 2.80 -7.02
N MET A 138 -13.27 2.85 -5.69
CA MET A 138 -13.90 1.79 -4.91
C MET A 138 -15.39 1.62 -5.20
N LYS A 139 -16.12 2.70 -5.53
CA LYS A 139 -17.52 2.60 -5.95
C LYS A 139 -17.67 1.82 -7.26
N ASN A 140 -16.76 2.02 -8.21
CA ASN A 140 -16.78 1.26 -9.47
C ASN A 140 -16.55 -0.23 -9.20
N PHE A 141 -15.62 -0.56 -8.32
CA PHE A 141 -15.35 -1.95 -7.93
C PHE A 141 -16.53 -2.63 -7.21
N GLN A 142 -17.31 -1.91 -6.41
CA GLN A 142 -18.53 -2.48 -5.83
C GLN A 142 -19.51 -2.93 -6.92
N ILE A 143 -19.69 -2.13 -7.97
CA ILE A 143 -20.55 -2.48 -9.11
C ILE A 143 -20.02 -3.74 -9.81
N ASP A 144 -18.70 -3.78 -10.08
CA ASP A 144 -18.06 -4.93 -10.75
C ASP A 144 -18.23 -6.23 -9.94
N ILE A 145 -18.01 -6.17 -8.62
CA ILE A 145 -18.18 -7.30 -7.70
C ILE A 145 -19.62 -7.80 -7.69
N GLU A 146 -20.60 -6.89 -7.62
CA GLU A 146 -22.02 -7.26 -7.67
C GLU A 146 -22.39 -7.98 -8.97
N HIS A 147 -21.81 -7.56 -10.09
CA HIS A 147 -22.00 -8.21 -11.39
C HIS A 147 -21.37 -9.61 -11.42
N ILE A 148 -20.15 -9.77 -10.92
CA ILE A 148 -19.46 -11.08 -10.86
C ILE A 148 -20.24 -12.07 -10.00
N ILE A 149 -20.69 -11.64 -8.80
CA ILE A 149 -21.46 -12.51 -7.89
C ILE A 149 -22.75 -12.99 -8.55
N LYS A 150 -23.52 -12.09 -9.18
CA LYS A 150 -24.78 -12.46 -9.86
C LYS A 150 -24.55 -13.52 -10.93
N ASN A 151 -23.51 -13.37 -11.74
CA ASN A 151 -23.21 -14.28 -12.86
C ASN A 151 -22.67 -15.64 -12.42
N ASN A 152 -22.11 -15.75 -11.20
CA ASN A 152 -21.60 -17.00 -10.66
C ASN A 152 -22.64 -17.78 -9.83
N THR A 153 -23.84 -17.23 -9.63
CA THR A 153 -24.94 -17.85 -8.87
C THR A 153 -26.06 -18.45 -9.73
N THR A 154 -25.89 -18.49 -11.05
CA THR A 154 -26.79 -19.15 -12.03
C THR A 154 -26.22 -20.44 -12.53
#